data_AF-A0A1M4EBP6-F1
#
_entry.id   AF-A0A1M4EBP6-F1
#
_cell.length_a   1.000
_cell.length_b   1.000
_cell.length_c   1.000
_cell.angle_alpha   90.00
_cell.angle_beta   90.00
_cell.angle_gamma   90.00
#
_symmetry.space_group_name_H-M   'P 1'
#
loop_
_entity.id
_entity.type
_entity.pdbx_description
1 polymer ?
#
loop_
_entity_poly.entity_id
_entity_poly.type
_entity_poly.pdbx_seq_one_letter_code
_entity_poly.pdbx_strand_id
1 'polypeptide(L)'
;MKDARALLAGQVRELLTEPAENGPAGAVRTQVGDTDHFARMLAEEYGPRLVEVLPLFRHWNSARSARPSARSLGNATRMLTPGAVALVRELLLRLVAYRGGEWVVRHDDEEWRDRVFLKEDTIVVVRGILWTCQVIDERWVTSLVTGVAMTCGTGSNGMGSTCRCEPVTNAAVGVLARRGGLDVIVPLSRIQAKVRAAPRCTTRPCRCGAA
;
A
#
# COMPACT_ATOMS: atom_id res chain seq x y z
N MET A 1 4.29 13.77 -31.42
CA MET A 1 4.43 12.53 -30.59
C MET A 1 4.09 12.75 -29.11
N LYS A 2 4.56 13.83 -28.45
CA LYS A 2 4.17 14.11 -27.04
C LYS A 2 2.67 14.40 -26.88
N ASP A 3 2.08 15.13 -27.80
CA ASP A 3 0.66 15.53 -27.71
C ASP A 3 -0.29 14.37 -27.95
N ALA A 4 0.02 13.50 -28.91
CA ALA A 4 -0.72 12.26 -29.15
C ALA A 4 -0.68 11.31 -27.94
N ARG A 5 0.47 11.23 -27.25
CA ARG A 5 0.61 10.42 -26.03
C ARG A 5 -0.15 11.02 -24.83
N ALA A 6 -0.24 12.34 -24.74
CA ALA A 6 -1.03 13.03 -23.72
C ALA A 6 -2.54 12.85 -23.96
N LEU A 7 -2.98 12.92 -25.21
CA LEU A 7 -4.37 12.66 -25.63
C LEU A 7 -4.79 11.21 -25.35
N LEU A 8 -3.96 10.25 -25.74
CA LEU A 8 -4.17 8.83 -25.42
C LEU A 8 -4.19 8.58 -23.91
N ALA A 9 -3.31 9.21 -23.14
CA ALA A 9 -3.33 9.10 -21.69
C ALA A 9 -4.60 9.69 -21.06
N GLY A 10 -5.17 10.74 -21.68
CA GLY A 10 -6.47 11.33 -21.29
C GLY A 10 -7.63 10.38 -21.55
N GLN A 11 -7.72 9.85 -22.78
CA GLN A 11 -8.79 8.92 -23.19
C GLN A 11 -8.74 7.60 -22.43
N VAL A 12 -7.55 7.04 -22.20
CA VAL A 12 -7.36 5.83 -21.38
C VAL A 12 -7.75 6.10 -19.93
N ARG A 13 -7.42 7.27 -19.39
CA ARG A 13 -7.82 7.63 -18.01
C ARG A 13 -9.33 7.78 -17.88
N GLU A 14 -9.99 8.35 -18.86
CA GLU A 14 -11.45 8.47 -18.90
C GLU A 14 -12.12 7.09 -18.94
N LEU A 15 -11.57 6.16 -19.72
CA LEU A 15 -12.05 4.78 -19.80
C LEU A 15 -11.81 3.95 -18.54
N LEU A 16 -10.76 4.29 -17.77
CA LEU A 16 -10.38 3.63 -16.51
C LEU A 16 -10.99 4.29 -15.27
N THR A 17 -11.69 5.42 -15.43
CA THR A 17 -12.33 6.12 -14.32
C THR A 17 -13.74 5.57 -14.14
N GLU A 18 -14.05 5.03 -12.97
CA GLU A 18 -15.44 4.64 -12.68
C GLU A 18 -16.33 5.90 -12.62
N PRO A 19 -17.52 5.88 -13.23
CA PRO A 19 -18.44 7.00 -13.21
C PRO A 19 -18.78 7.45 -11.78
N ALA A 20 -19.05 8.75 -11.61
CA ALA A 20 -19.44 9.32 -10.32
C ALA A 20 -20.73 8.69 -9.74
N GLU A 21 -21.55 8.09 -10.61
CA GLU A 21 -22.76 7.33 -10.28
C GLU A 21 -22.50 6.07 -9.44
N ASN A 22 -21.26 5.56 -9.42
CA ASN A 22 -20.84 4.42 -8.60
C ASN A 22 -20.55 4.79 -7.13
N GLY A 23 -20.86 6.03 -6.73
CA GLY A 23 -20.75 6.50 -5.35
C GLY A 23 -19.33 6.47 -4.79
N PRO A 24 -19.18 6.50 -3.45
CA PRO A 24 -17.85 6.58 -2.81
C PRO A 24 -16.92 5.41 -3.13
N ALA A 25 -17.46 4.21 -3.30
CA ALA A 25 -16.68 3.03 -3.65
C ALA A 25 -16.04 3.16 -5.05
N GLY A 26 -16.79 3.67 -6.04
CA GLY A 26 -16.25 3.90 -7.39
C GLY A 26 -15.16 4.97 -7.44
N ALA A 27 -15.30 6.03 -6.64
CA ALA A 27 -14.25 7.04 -6.49
C ALA A 27 -12.94 6.45 -5.93
N VAL A 28 -13.03 5.47 -5.02
CA VAL A 28 -11.87 4.76 -4.48
C VAL A 28 -11.29 3.78 -5.50
N ARG A 29 -12.11 2.97 -6.16
CA ARG A 29 -11.66 2.04 -7.21
C ARG A 29 -10.99 2.76 -8.38
N THR A 30 -11.41 3.98 -8.71
CA THR A 30 -10.69 4.83 -9.68
C THR A 30 -9.24 5.11 -9.29
N GLN A 31 -8.91 5.11 -7.98
CA GLN A 31 -7.55 5.36 -7.52
C GLN A 31 -6.72 4.08 -7.42
N VAL A 32 -7.26 3.02 -6.80
CA VAL A 32 -6.49 1.81 -6.42
C VAL A 32 -6.89 0.56 -7.21
N GLY A 33 -7.92 0.66 -8.06
CA GLY A 33 -8.56 -0.44 -8.76
C GLY A 33 -9.32 -1.37 -7.81
N ASP A 34 -9.86 -2.46 -8.38
CA ASP A 34 -10.37 -3.63 -7.65
C ASP A 34 -9.39 -4.80 -7.84
N THR A 35 -8.15 -4.58 -7.43
CA THR A 35 -7.01 -5.43 -7.85
C THR A 35 -6.65 -6.53 -6.84
N ASP A 36 -7.00 -6.35 -5.58
CA ASP A 36 -6.85 -7.33 -4.51
C ASP A 36 -7.89 -7.13 -3.40
N HIS A 37 -7.98 -8.08 -2.46
CA HIS A 37 -8.93 -8.03 -1.34
C HIS A 37 -8.79 -6.78 -0.47
N PHE A 38 -7.58 -6.24 -0.32
CA PHE A 38 -7.36 -5.04 0.47
C PHE A 38 -7.85 -3.80 -0.29
N ALA A 39 -7.59 -3.69 -1.60
CA ALA A 39 -8.15 -2.64 -2.46
C ALA A 39 -9.69 -2.66 -2.47
N ARG A 40 -10.29 -3.85 -2.58
CA ARG A 40 -11.74 -4.02 -2.47
C ARG A 40 -12.26 -3.51 -1.13
N MET A 41 -11.63 -3.91 -0.02
CA MET A 41 -11.99 -3.44 1.32
C MET A 41 -11.87 -1.91 1.44
N LEU A 42 -10.85 -1.29 0.87
CA LEU A 42 -10.74 0.17 0.84
C LEU A 42 -11.96 0.81 0.15
N ALA A 43 -12.39 0.25 -0.98
CA ALA A 43 -13.54 0.79 -1.72
C ALA A 43 -14.87 0.53 -1.01
N GLU A 44 -15.12 -0.69 -0.57
CA GLU A 44 -16.41 -1.12 -0.04
C GLU A 44 -16.63 -0.68 1.40
N GLU A 45 -15.64 -0.87 2.28
CA GLU A 45 -15.78 -0.55 3.72
C GLU A 45 -15.38 0.90 4.03
N TYR A 46 -14.35 1.42 3.36
CA TYR A 46 -13.78 2.74 3.68
C TYR A 46 -14.11 3.83 2.66
N GLY A 47 -14.84 3.50 1.58
CA GLY A 47 -15.22 4.41 0.50
C GLY A 47 -15.69 5.79 0.97
N PRO A 48 -16.76 5.88 1.80
CA PRO A 48 -17.28 7.16 2.27
C PRO A 48 -16.22 8.03 2.95
N ARG A 49 -15.41 7.44 3.83
CA ARG A 49 -14.38 8.17 4.59
C ARG A 49 -13.16 8.52 3.75
N LEU A 50 -12.80 7.69 2.78
CA LEU A 50 -11.71 7.98 1.85
C LEU A 50 -12.06 9.12 0.89
N VAL A 51 -13.34 9.27 0.53
CA VAL A 51 -13.81 10.40 -0.28
C VAL A 51 -13.73 11.72 0.50
N GLU A 52 -14.02 11.72 1.80
CA GLU A 52 -13.85 12.93 2.63
C GLU A 52 -12.39 13.43 2.66
N VAL A 53 -11.42 12.52 2.53
CA VAL A 53 -9.99 12.84 2.47
C VAL A 53 -9.40 12.63 1.07
N LEU A 54 -10.21 12.71 0.02
CA LEU A 54 -9.81 12.37 -1.34
C LEU A 54 -8.52 13.05 -1.84
N PRO A 55 -8.24 14.34 -1.52
CA PRO A 55 -6.96 14.96 -1.86
C PRO A 55 -5.75 14.23 -1.23
N LEU A 56 -5.87 13.81 0.03
CA LEU A 56 -4.85 13.04 0.74
C LEU A 56 -4.76 11.61 0.20
N PHE A 57 -5.90 10.99 -0.13
CA PHE A 57 -5.92 9.65 -0.74
C PHE A 57 -5.23 9.63 -2.11
N ARG A 58 -5.52 10.61 -2.97
CA ARG A 58 -4.80 10.84 -4.25
C ARG A 58 -3.32 11.09 -4.03
N HIS A 59 -2.97 11.82 -2.97
CA HIS A 59 -1.58 12.03 -2.58
C HIS A 59 -0.88 10.70 -2.24
N TRP A 60 -1.52 9.82 -1.46
CA TRP A 60 -0.97 8.50 -1.16
C TRP A 60 -0.74 7.66 -2.42
N ASN A 61 -1.67 7.72 -3.38
CA ASN A 61 -1.55 7.02 -4.66
C ASN A 61 -0.41 7.53 -5.57
N SER A 62 0.28 8.61 -5.19
CA SER A 62 1.46 9.13 -5.90
C SER A 62 2.80 8.60 -5.36
N ALA A 63 2.79 7.76 -4.32
CA ALA A 63 3.97 7.28 -3.60
C ALA A 63 4.79 6.19 -4.32
N ARG A 64 5.15 6.44 -5.60
CA ARG A 64 5.89 5.49 -6.45
C ARG A 64 7.40 5.50 -6.18
N SER A 65 7.98 6.63 -5.78
CA SER A 65 9.43 6.76 -5.47
C SER A 65 9.87 5.88 -4.30
N ALA A 66 11.17 5.64 -4.11
CA ALA A 66 11.67 4.80 -3.01
C ALA A 66 11.42 5.39 -1.59
N ARG A 67 11.42 6.73 -1.48
CA ARG A 67 11.25 7.49 -0.24
C ARG A 67 10.45 8.79 -0.50
N PRO A 68 9.74 9.35 0.50
CA PRO A 68 9.06 10.63 0.33
C PRO A 68 10.08 11.77 0.29
N SER A 69 9.76 12.83 -0.46
CA SER A 69 10.49 14.10 -0.40
C SER A 69 9.96 14.98 0.74
N ALA A 70 10.75 15.96 1.19
CA ALA A 70 10.30 16.95 2.17
C ALA A 70 9.04 17.70 1.69
N ARG A 71 8.97 18.03 0.39
CA ARG A 71 7.79 18.63 -0.24
C ARG A 71 6.56 17.73 -0.14
N SER A 72 6.74 16.43 -0.38
CA SER A 72 5.66 15.44 -0.26
C SER A 72 5.12 15.40 1.17
N LEU A 73 6.01 15.34 2.16
CA LEU A 73 5.61 15.33 3.57
C LEU A 73 4.92 16.63 3.98
N GLY A 74 5.44 17.79 3.55
CA GLY A 74 4.81 19.09 3.80
C GLY A 74 3.42 19.20 3.18
N ASN A 75 3.19 18.62 2.00
CA ASN A 75 1.85 18.54 1.41
C ASN A 75 0.93 17.64 2.25
N ALA A 76 1.41 16.46 2.68
CA ALA A 76 0.63 15.57 3.54
C ALA A 76 0.24 16.26 4.86
N THR A 77 1.15 16.99 5.51
CA THR A 77 0.87 17.75 6.74
C THR A 77 -0.29 18.73 6.57
N ARG A 78 -0.37 19.45 5.44
CA ARG A 78 -1.46 20.41 5.18
C ARG A 78 -2.82 19.76 4.99
N MET A 79 -2.84 18.49 4.58
CA MET A 79 -4.08 17.73 4.33
C MET A 79 -4.50 16.88 5.52
N LEU A 80 -3.65 16.75 6.56
CA LEU A 80 -3.95 15.96 7.74
C LEU A 80 -4.90 16.70 8.68
N THR A 81 -6.13 16.24 8.72
CA THR A 81 -7.11 16.57 9.76
C THR A 81 -7.09 15.51 10.86
N PRO A 82 -7.65 15.77 12.06
CA PRO A 82 -7.81 14.74 13.09
C PRO A 82 -8.56 13.49 12.60
N GLY A 83 -9.59 13.68 11.75
CA GLY A 83 -10.31 12.58 11.11
C GLY A 83 -9.44 11.77 10.14
N ALA A 84 -8.57 12.43 9.38
CA ALA A 84 -7.61 11.76 8.51
C ALA A 84 -6.57 10.96 9.32
N VAL A 85 -6.09 11.50 10.45
CA VAL A 85 -5.17 10.78 11.37
C VAL A 85 -5.84 9.53 11.94
N ALA A 86 -7.10 9.62 12.38
CA ALA A 86 -7.86 8.48 12.84
C ALA A 86 -8.03 7.42 11.74
N LEU A 87 -8.36 7.84 10.52
CA LEU A 87 -8.47 6.94 9.37
C LEU A 87 -7.15 6.23 9.05
N VAL A 88 -6.02 6.96 9.05
CA VAL A 88 -4.68 6.36 8.88
C VAL A 88 -4.44 5.26 9.91
N ARG A 89 -4.73 5.54 11.19
CA ARG A 89 -4.57 4.54 12.26
C ARG A 89 -5.41 3.29 11.99
N GLU A 90 -6.67 3.45 11.62
CA GLU A 90 -7.57 2.34 11.34
C GLU A 90 -7.13 1.50 10.15
N LEU A 91 -6.72 2.14 9.04
CA LEU A 91 -6.25 1.44 7.86
C LEU A 91 -4.97 0.63 8.14
N LEU A 92 -4.06 1.17 8.95
CA LEU A 92 -2.86 0.43 9.37
C LEU A 92 -3.21 -0.72 10.32
N LEU A 93 -4.20 -0.57 11.21
CA LEU A 93 -4.69 -1.68 12.03
C LEU A 93 -5.27 -2.81 11.17
N ARG A 94 -6.08 -2.47 10.14
CA ARG A 94 -6.59 -3.45 9.17
C ARG A 94 -5.45 -4.14 8.44
N LEU A 95 -4.42 -3.40 8.02
CA LEU A 95 -3.24 -3.99 7.36
C LEU A 95 -2.46 -4.94 8.28
N VAL A 96 -2.30 -4.62 9.56
CA VAL A 96 -1.65 -5.52 10.53
C VAL A 96 -2.43 -6.82 10.71
N ALA A 97 -3.76 -6.75 10.71
CA ALA A 97 -4.65 -7.90 10.82
C ALA A 97 -4.76 -8.70 9.51
N TYR A 98 -4.47 -8.08 8.36
CA TYR A 98 -4.60 -8.69 7.05
C TYR A 98 -3.64 -9.87 6.84
N ARG A 99 -4.13 -10.91 6.15
CA ARG A 99 -3.40 -12.17 5.92
C ARG A 99 -3.21 -12.51 4.44
N GLY A 100 -3.68 -11.65 3.53
CA GLY A 100 -3.80 -12.03 2.12
C GLY A 100 -4.97 -12.98 1.89
N GLY A 101 -5.11 -13.44 0.65
CA GLY A 101 -6.10 -14.42 0.26
C GLY A 101 -5.87 -14.86 -1.18
N GLU A 102 -6.50 -15.96 -1.58
CA GLU A 102 -6.63 -16.26 -3.01
C GLU A 102 -7.59 -15.24 -3.63
N TRP A 103 -7.24 -14.73 -4.79
CA TRP A 103 -8.10 -13.85 -5.56
C TRP A 103 -8.22 -14.35 -6.98
N VAL A 104 -9.42 -14.24 -7.53
CA VAL A 104 -9.72 -14.62 -8.90
C VAL A 104 -9.44 -13.42 -9.81
N VAL A 105 -8.41 -13.53 -10.63
CA VAL A 105 -8.15 -12.57 -11.70
C VAL A 105 -8.89 -13.04 -12.94
N ARG A 106 -9.67 -12.14 -13.53
CA ARG A 106 -10.33 -12.34 -14.82
C ARG A 106 -9.75 -11.37 -15.82
N HIS A 107 -9.29 -11.91 -16.95
CA HIS A 107 -8.82 -11.12 -18.08
C HIS A 107 -9.28 -11.80 -19.35
N ASP A 108 -10.09 -11.10 -20.15
CA ASP A 108 -10.78 -11.66 -21.32
C ASP A 108 -11.52 -12.98 -20.97
N ASP A 109 -11.24 -14.07 -21.69
CA ASP A 109 -11.81 -15.40 -21.46
C ASP A 109 -11.00 -16.26 -20.47
N GLU A 110 -9.95 -15.70 -19.85
CA GLU A 110 -9.08 -16.42 -18.92
C GLU A 110 -9.37 -16.05 -17.46
N GLU A 111 -9.52 -17.07 -16.62
CA GLU A 111 -9.66 -16.95 -15.17
C GLU A 111 -8.54 -17.74 -14.49
N TRP A 112 -7.75 -17.06 -13.64
CA TRP A 112 -6.76 -17.73 -12.79
C TRP A 112 -6.78 -17.22 -11.36
N ARG A 113 -6.27 -18.03 -10.44
CA ARG A 113 -6.13 -17.66 -9.04
C ARG A 113 -4.75 -17.09 -8.78
N ASP A 114 -4.73 -15.88 -8.23
CA ASP A 114 -3.53 -15.24 -7.74
C ASP A 114 -3.50 -15.27 -6.20
N ARG A 115 -2.30 -15.32 -5.62
CA ARG A 115 -2.06 -15.38 -4.16
C ARG A 115 -1.17 -14.23 -3.67
N VAL A 116 -1.10 -13.14 -4.42
CA VAL A 116 -0.32 -11.96 -4.03
C VAL A 116 -0.91 -11.32 -2.76
N PHE A 117 -0.03 -10.93 -1.82
CA PHE A 117 -0.45 -10.27 -0.58
C PHE A 117 -1.11 -8.91 -0.88
N LEU A 118 -0.44 -8.05 -1.65
CA LEU A 118 -0.97 -6.76 -2.14
C LEU A 118 -0.50 -6.53 -3.58
N LYS A 119 -1.37 -6.06 -4.46
CA LYS A 119 -1.03 -5.65 -5.83
C LYS A 119 -0.34 -4.29 -5.84
N GLU A 120 0.30 -3.99 -6.96
CA GLU A 120 1.18 -2.81 -7.09
C GLU A 120 0.49 -1.49 -6.73
N ASP A 121 -0.75 -1.28 -7.19
CA ASP A 121 -1.48 -0.03 -6.91
C ASP A 121 -1.84 0.11 -5.43
N THR A 122 -2.26 -0.99 -4.80
CA THR A 122 -2.50 -1.04 -3.35
C THR A 122 -1.22 -0.80 -2.56
N ILE A 123 -0.09 -1.38 -3.00
CA ILE A 123 1.23 -1.15 -2.40
C ILE A 123 1.56 0.34 -2.41
N VAL A 124 1.31 1.04 -3.51
CA VAL A 124 1.64 2.47 -3.63
C VAL A 124 0.82 3.29 -2.64
N VAL A 125 -0.49 3.06 -2.55
CA VAL A 125 -1.36 3.70 -1.57
C VAL A 125 -0.87 3.43 -0.14
N VAL A 126 -0.60 2.17 0.21
CA VAL A 126 -0.14 1.79 1.56
C VAL A 126 1.20 2.44 1.91
N ARG A 127 2.13 2.55 0.95
CA ARG A 127 3.39 3.27 1.15
C ARG A 127 3.16 4.76 1.42
N GLY A 128 2.21 5.37 0.71
CA GLY A 128 1.78 6.74 0.96
C GLY A 128 1.26 6.95 2.39
N ILE A 129 0.36 6.06 2.84
CA ILE A 129 -0.18 6.05 4.22
C ILE A 129 0.96 5.95 5.25
N LEU A 130 1.87 4.99 5.05
CA LEU A 130 3.03 4.81 5.94
C LEU A 130 3.91 6.06 5.98
N TRP A 131 4.18 6.69 4.84
CA TRP A 131 5.00 7.88 4.81
C TRP A 131 4.39 9.06 5.55
N THR A 132 3.06 9.22 5.48
CA THR A 132 2.33 10.23 6.26
C THR A 132 2.52 10.05 7.77
N CYS A 133 2.79 8.85 8.26
CA CYS A 133 3.09 8.61 9.68
C CYS A 133 4.37 9.30 10.18
N GLN A 134 5.24 9.80 9.30
CA GLN A 134 6.39 10.61 9.71
C GLN A 134 6.01 11.97 10.27
N VAL A 135 4.85 12.50 9.88
CA VAL A 135 4.38 13.84 10.30
C VAL A 135 3.20 13.77 11.27
N ILE A 136 2.83 12.57 11.72
CA ILE A 136 1.80 12.35 12.74
C ILE A 136 2.51 12.19 14.09
N ASP A 137 2.29 13.10 15.03
CA ASP A 137 2.88 13.03 16.37
C ASP A 137 1.94 12.31 17.36
N GLU A 138 1.81 11.01 17.18
CA GLU A 138 0.93 10.17 17.99
C GLU A 138 1.67 8.94 18.52
N ARG A 139 1.41 8.57 19.77
CA ARG A 139 2.12 7.48 20.46
C ARG A 139 1.92 6.10 19.79
N TRP A 140 0.80 5.91 19.10
CA TRP A 140 0.50 4.63 18.44
C TRP A 140 1.35 4.40 17.19
N VAL A 141 1.95 5.44 16.60
CA VAL A 141 2.62 5.37 15.30
C VAL A 141 3.77 4.36 15.33
N THR A 142 4.69 4.49 16.28
CA THR A 142 5.87 3.61 16.37
C THR A 142 5.43 2.15 16.47
N SER A 143 4.52 1.82 17.39
CA SER A 143 4.03 0.45 17.57
C SER A 143 3.32 -0.11 16.34
N LEU A 144 2.50 0.70 15.67
CA LEU A 144 1.67 0.23 14.57
C LEU A 144 2.47 0.06 13.28
N VAL A 145 3.37 1.00 12.98
CA VAL A 145 4.31 0.88 11.84
C VAL A 145 5.22 -0.34 12.02
N THR A 146 5.64 -0.64 13.25
CA THR A 146 6.37 -1.87 13.57
C THR A 146 5.54 -3.11 13.28
N GLY A 147 4.25 -3.11 13.68
CA GLY A 147 3.31 -4.17 13.36
C GLY A 147 3.20 -4.41 11.85
N VAL A 148 3.09 -3.34 11.07
CA VAL A 148 3.03 -3.42 9.60
C VAL A 148 4.31 -4.00 9.03
N ALA A 149 5.48 -3.50 9.45
CA ALA A 149 6.78 -4.04 9.01
C ALA A 149 6.90 -5.55 9.31
N MET A 150 6.41 -5.99 10.47
CA MET A 150 6.40 -7.40 10.84
C MET A 150 5.42 -8.21 9.99
N THR A 151 4.18 -7.75 9.80
CA THR A 151 3.15 -8.45 9.01
C THR A 151 3.55 -8.58 7.54
N CYS A 152 4.15 -7.54 6.97
CA CYS A 152 4.58 -7.53 5.57
C CYS A 152 5.97 -8.17 5.37
N GLY A 153 6.83 -8.09 6.37
CA GLY A 153 8.23 -8.54 6.30
C GLY A 153 8.45 -10.00 6.68
N THR A 154 7.50 -10.63 7.37
CA THR A 154 7.59 -12.04 7.75
C THR A 154 6.71 -12.91 6.86
N GLY A 155 7.27 -13.99 6.31
CA GLY A 155 6.55 -14.94 5.47
C GLY A 155 5.41 -15.66 6.20
N SER A 156 4.62 -16.45 5.46
CA SER A 156 3.43 -17.17 5.96
C SER A 156 3.70 -18.06 7.19
N ASN A 157 4.94 -18.58 7.34
CA ASN A 157 5.30 -19.56 8.36
C ASN A 157 6.02 -18.97 9.59
N GLY A 158 5.99 -17.65 9.81
CA GLY A 158 6.57 -17.02 11.00
C GLY A 158 8.12 -16.99 11.08
N MET A 159 8.80 -17.78 10.24
CA MET A 159 10.23 -17.69 9.93
C MET A 159 10.39 -17.30 8.46
N GLY A 160 10.92 -16.10 8.23
CA GLY A 160 10.98 -15.48 6.91
C GLY A 160 12.12 -16.02 6.05
N SER A 161 11.83 -16.98 5.18
CA SER A 161 12.63 -17.15 3.96
C SER A 161 12.19 -16.19 2.84
N THR A 162 10.97 -15.65 2.93
CA THR A 162 10.40 -14.70 1.95
C THR A 162 9.62 -13.58 2.63
N CYS A 163 9.87 -12.35 2.19
CA CYS A 163 9.09 -11.17 2.57
C CYS A 163 7.75 -11.18 1.80
N ARG A 164 6.62 -10.94 2.48
CA ARG A 164 5.29 -10.92 1.81
C ARG A 164 5.11 -9.67 0.95
N CYS A 165 5.67 -8.54 1.40
CA CYS A 165 5.64 -7.29 0.66
C CYS A 165 6.84 -6.42 1.03
N GLU A 166 7.91 -6.55 0.24
CA GLU A 166 9.16 -5.81 0.46
C GLU A 166 8.99 -4.28 0.37
N PRO A 167 8.27 -3.71 -0.63
CA PRO A 167 8.12 -2.26 -0.74
C PRO A 167 7.43 -1.61 0.48
N VAL A 168 6.43 -2.29 1.06
CA VAL A 168 5.71 -1.82 2.25
C VAL A 168 6.59 -1.96 3.49
N THR A 169 7.30 -3.08 3.63
CA THR A 169 8.24 -3.30 4.73
C THR A 169 9.35 -2.25 4.73
N ASN A 170 9.95 -1.96 3.58
CA ASN A 170 10.99 -0.94 3.43
C ASN A 170 10.44 0.48 3.72
N ALA A 171 9.19 0.78 3.32
CA ALA A 171 8.55 2.04 3.66
C ALA A 171 8.36 2.18 5.18
N ALA A 172 7.91 1.13 5.86
CA ALA A 172 7.72 1.13 7.32
C ALA A 172 9.05 1.28 8.08
N VAL A 173 10.10 0.53 7.69
CA VAL A 173 11.45 0.67 8.25
C VAL A 173 11.98 2.09 8.03
N GLY A 174 11.80 2.65 6.83
CA GLY A 174 12.21 4.01 6.52
C GLY A 174 11.49 5.08 7.36
N VAL A 175 10.22 4.85 7.72
CA VAL A 175 9.46 5.72 8.61
C VAL A 175 10.01 5.66 10.03
N LEU A 176 10.21 4.45 10.58
CA LEU A 176 10.78 4.26 11.93
C LEU A 176 12.18 4.88 12.04
N ALA A 177 13.04 4.64 11.05
CA ALA A 177 14.39 5.19 11.02
C ALA A 177 14.41 6.73 10.99
N ARG A 178 13.46 7.36 10.28
CA ARG A 178 13.36 8.83 10.20
C ARG A 178 12.70 9.48 11.42
N ARG A 179 11.78 8.78 12.08
CA ARG A 179 11.23 9.26 13.37
C ARG A 179 12.31 9.32 14.44
N GLY A 180 13.24 8.36 14.42
CA GLY A 180 14.33 8.30 15.39
C GLY A 180 13.80 8.13 16.82
N GLY A 181 14.64 8.42 17.82
CA GLY A 181 14.30 8.26 19.23
C GLY A 181 14.68 6.89 19.81
N LEU A 182 14.62 6.78 21.13
CA LEU A 182 14.92 5.53 21.84
C LEU A 182 13.80 4.48 21.68
N ASP A 183 12.57 4.93 21.43
CA ASP A 183 11.39 4.10 21.26
C ASP A 183 11.42 3.26 19.98
N VAL A 184 12.18 3.66 18.95
CA VAL A 184 12.31 2.91 17.69
C VAL A 184 13.43 1.87 17.69
N ILE A 185 14.36 1.90 18.66
CA ILE A 185 15.51 0.97 18.69
C ILE A 185 15.05 -0.48 18.78
N VAL A 186 14.27 -0.81 19.82
CA VAL A 186 13.76 -2.17 20.04
C VAL A 186 12.90 -2.65 18.86
N PRO A 187 11.95 -1.84 18.32
CA PRO A 187 11.26 -2.14 17.08
C PRO A 187 12.17 -2.49 15.89
N LEU A 188 13.15 -1.64 15.58
CA LEU A 188 14.05 -1.84 14.44
C LEU A 188 14.90 -3.09 14.60
N SER A 189 15.44 -3.34 15.81
CA SER A 189 16.18 -4.57 16.11
C SER A 189 15.30 -5.82 15.94
N ARG A 190 14.03 -5.76 16.37
CA ARG A 190 13.09 -6.87 16.19
C ARG A 190 12.77 -7.14 14.72
N ILE A 191 12.62 -6.08 13.91
CA ILE A 191 12.42 -6.20 12.47
C ILE A 191 13.66 -6.84 11.84
N GLN A 192 14.86 -6.33 12.12
CA GLN A 192 16.12 -6.88 11.62
C GLN A 192 16.31 -8.35 11.96
N ALA A 193 15.89 -8.79 13.15
CA ALA A 193 16.02 -10.18 13.59
C ALA A 193 15.06 -11.14 12.85
N LYS A 194 13.91 -10.65 12.36
CA LYS A 194 12.81 -11.51 11.88
C LYS A 194 12.51 -11.38 10.39
N VAL A 195 12.76 -10.21 9.82
CA VAL A 195 12.52 -9.91 8.40
C VAL A 195 13.79 -10.26 7.62
N ARG A 196 13.66 -11.10 6.60
CA ARG A 196 14.76 -11.42 5.68
C ARG A 196 14.38 -10.99 4.27
N ALA A 197 15.38 -10.50 3.53
CA ALA A 197 15.21 -10.21 2.11
C ALA A 197 14.84 -11.48 1.37
N ALA A 198 13.84 -11.40 0.48
CA ALA A 198 13.57 -12.49 -0.44
C ALA A 198 14.74 -12.61 -1.44
N PRO A 199 15.16 -13.81 -1.84
CA PRO A 199 15.95 -13.93 -3.06
C PRO A 199 15.13 -13.34 -4.21
N ARG A 200 15.77 -12.50 -5.05
CA ARG A 200 15.11 -11.75 -6.13
C ARG A 200 14.17 -12.68 -6.91
N CYS A 201 12.87 -12.38 -6.87
CA CYS A 201 11.91 -13.05 -7.73
C CYS A 201 12.14 -12.53 -9.15
N THR A 202 13.04 -13.16 -9.90
CA THR A 202 13.13 -12.96 -11.34
C THR A 202 11.83 -13.47 -11.95
N THR A 203 11.06 -12.56 -12.55
CA THR A 203 9.90 -12.84 -13.40
C THR A 203 10.32 -13.68 -14.60
N ARG A 204 10.46 -15.00 -14.41
CA ARG A 204 10.39 -16.01 -15.45
C ARG A 204 9.69 -17.23 -14.87
N PRO A 205 8.65 -17.77 -15.52
CA PRO A 205 8.13 -19.08 -15.15
C PRO A 205 9.23 -20.10 -15.46
N CYS A 206 9.76 -20.75 -14.43
CA CYS A 206 10.52 -21.98 -14.62
C CYS A 206 9.54 -23.03 -15.17
N ARG A 207 9.56 -23.24 -16.49
CA ARG A 207 9.08 -24.48 -17.11
C ARG A 207 9.98 -25.61 -16.59
N CYS A 208 9.57 -26.28 -15.53
CA CYS A 208 10.03 -27.65 -15.29
C CYS A 208 9.21 -28.56 -16.19
N GLY A 209 9.83 -29.00 -17.28
CA GLY A 209 9.33 -30.13 -18.05
C GLY A 209 9.32 -31.38 -17.17
N ALA A 210 8.21 -32.11 -17.21
CA ALA A 210 8.20 -33.51 -16.83
C ALA A 210 8.42 -34.32 -18.11
N ALA A 211 9.39 -35.23 -18.00
CA ALA A 211 9.70 -36.28 -18.97
C ALA A 211 8.53 -37.27 -19.12
#